data_AF-A0AAX2HAM8-F1
#
_entry.id   AF-A0AAX2HAM8-F1
#
_cell.length_a   1.000
_cell.length_b   1.000
_cell.length_c   1.000
_cell.angle_alpha   90.00
_cell.angle_beta   90.00
_cell.angle_gamma   90.00
#
_symmetry.space_group_name_H-M   'P 1'
#
loop_
_entity.id
_entity.type
_entity.pdbx_description
1 polymer ?
#
loop_
_entity_poly.entity_id
_entity_poly.type
_entity_poly.pdbx_seq_one_letter_code
_entity_poly.pdbx_strand_id
1 'polypeptide(L)'
;MGLARCICDSEVKNSAPKNMTPEGAGRRGAFNEAKRQSGIPTSQQPSRVIHNVDKRGNRQPGKIYEFEVAAPGGGIKKVRVRDDSGGHDFGTGNPQNRGAHFNDESGFHYDY
;
A
#
# COMPACT_ATOMS: atom_id res chain seq x y z
N MET A 1 1.61 17.09 -35.49
CA MET A 1 0.78 16.03 -34.87
C MET A 1 1.22 15.91 -33.41
N GLY A 2 0.53 16.61 -32.51
CA GLY A 2 0.88 16.65 -31.08
C GLY A 2 0.20 15.52 -30.33
N LEU A 3 0.99 14.65 -29.69
CA LEU A 3 0.53 13.56 -28.86
C LEU A 3 -0.24 14.11 -27.65
N ALA A 4 -1.45 13.60 -27.46
CA ALA A 4 -2.31 13.89 -26.34
C ALA A 4 -1.61 13.50 -25.03
N ARG A 5 -1.29 14.49 -24.19
CA ARG A 5 -1.05 14.27 -22.76
C ARG A 5 -2.40 13.90 -22.14
N CYS A 6 -2.57 12.62 -21.81
CA CYS A 6 -3.66 12.18 -20.96
C CYS A 6 -3.45 12.83 -19.59
N ILE A 7 -4.41 13.65 -19.18
CA ILE A 7 -4.41 14.42 -17.94
C ILE A 7 -4.52 13.41 -16.79
N CYS A 8 -3.56 13.46 -15.89
CA CYS A 8 -3.55 12.70 -14.63
C CYS A 8 -4.87 12.94 -13.89
N ASP A 9 -5.56 11.85 -13.52
CA ASP A 9 -6.71 11.85 -12.63
C ASP A 9 -6.42 12.72 -11.41
N SER A 10 -7.07 13.88 -11.35
CA SER A 10 -7.13 14.66 -10.13
C SER A 10 -7.86 13.82 -9.09
N GLU A 11 -7.16 13.39 -8.05
CA GLU A 11 -7.78 12.83 -6.84
C GLU A 11 -8.94 13.73 -6.43
N VAL A 12 -10.16 13.19 -6.47
CA VAL A 12 -11.33 13.89 -5.97
C VAL A 12 -11.12 14.04 -4.46
N LYS A 13 -10.78 15.26 -4.02
CA LYS A 13 -10.71 15.56 -2.58
C LYS A 13 -12.02 15.09 -1.94
N ASN A 14 -11.93 14.12 -1.03
CA ASN A 14 -13.02 13.40 -0.33
C ASN A 14 -13.53 12.06 -0.92
N SER A 15 -12.88 11.45 -1.92
CA SER A 15 -13.15 10.05 -2.29
C SER A 15 -12.22 9.07 -1.59
N ALA A 16 -12.59 7.78 -1.56
CA ALA A 16 -11.64 6.71 -1.24
C ALA A 16 -10.44 6.78 -2.21
N PRO A 17 -9.20 6.56 -1.75
CA PRO A 17 -8.06 6.35 -2.63
C PRO A 17 -8.30 5.19 -3.59
N LYS A 18 -7.71 5.25 -4.79
CA LYS A 18 -7.81 4.19 -5.78
C LYS A 18 -7.29 2.86 -5.23
N ASN A 19 -8.03 1.78 -5.47
CA ASN A 19 -7.54 0.42 -5.25
C ASN A 19 -6.60 0.00 -6.39
N MET A 20 -5.38 -0.41 -6.02
CA MET A 20 -4.34 -0.87 -6.94
C MET A 20 -4.22 -2.41 -6.95
N THR A 21 -5.04 -3.14 -6.20
CA THR A 21 -5.07 -4.61 -6.27
C THR A 21 -5.49 -5.07 -7.67
N PRO A 22 -4.78 -6.04 -8.28
CA PRO A 22 -5.19 -6.60 -9.56
C PRO A 22 -6.60 -7.22 -9.49
N GLU A 23 -7.36 -7.12 -10.58
CA GLU A 23 -8.72 -7.67 -10.62
C GLU A 23 -8.72 -9.19 -10.31
N GLY A 24 -9.66 -9.61 -9.47
CA GLY A 24 -9.79 -11.01 -9.01
C GLY A 24 -8.70 -11.48 -8.03
N ALA A 25 -7.75 -10.62 -7.65
CA ALA A 25 -6.75 -10.97 -6.65
C ALA A 25 -7.30 -10.88 -5.22
N GLY A 26 -7.03 -11.90 -4.41
CA GLY A 26 -7.13 -11.81 -2.95
C GLY A 26 -5.85 -11.27 -2.31
N ARG A 27 -5.73 -11.45 -0.99
CA ARG A 27 -4.64 -10.90 -0.15
C ARG A 27 -3.24 -11.10 -0.70
N ARG A 28 -2.95 -12.28 -1.25
CA ARG A 28 -1.61 -12.57 -1.81
C ARG A 28 -1.31 -11.70 -3.03
N GLY A 29 -2.28 -11.47 -3.90
CA GLY A 29 -2.09 -10.65 -5.08
C GLY A 29 -1.97 -9.17 -4.73
N ALA A 30 -2.80 -8.68 -3.80
CA ALA A 30 -2.67 -7.33 -3.22
C ALA A 30 -1.26 -7.08 -2.63
N PHE A 31 -0.77 -8.00 -1.80
CA PHE A 31 0.58 -7.90 -1.21
C PHE A 31 1.70 -7.94 -2.25
N ASN A 32 1.56 -8.79 -3.27
CA ASN A 32 2.54 -8.86 -4.35
C ASN A 32 2.54 -7.59 -5.20
N GLU A 33 1.38 -6.98 -5.42
CA GLU A 33 1.30 -5.73 -6.16
C GLU A 33 1.89 -4.56 -5.38
N ALA A 34 1.62 -4.48 -4.07
CA ALA A 34 2.29 -3.53 -3.18
C ALA A 34 3.82 -3.63 -3.27
N LYS A 35 4.35 -4.86 -3.25
CA LYS A 35 5.78 -5.11 -3.43
C LYS A 35 6.29 -4.64 -4.80
N ARG A 36 5.59 -4.96 -5.90
CA ARG A 36 6.02 -4.53 -7.26
C ARG A 36 6.09 -3.01 -7.38
N GLN A 37 5.04 -2.31 -6.94
CA GLN A 37 4.98 -0.85 -6.98
C GLN A 37 6.06 -0.20 -6.11
N SER A 38 6.49 -0.90 -5.06
CA SER A 38 7.58 -0.47 -4.16
C SER A 38 8.99 -0.88 -4.62
N GLY A 39 9.14 -1.55 -5.77
CA GLY A 39 10.43 -2.07 -6.24
C GLY A 39 10.98 -3.26 -5.44
N ILE A 40 10.13 -3.93 -4.64
CA ILE A 40 10.47 -5.14 -3.90
C ILE A 40 10.18 -6.37 -4.79
N PRO A 41 11.15 -7.26 -5.03
CA PRO A 41 10.88 -8.54 -5.68
C PRO A 41 9.76 -9.32 -4.99
N THR A 42 8.79 -9.82 -5.75
CA THR A 42 7.63 -10.53 -5.16
C THR A 42 8.01 -11.84 -4.45
N SER A 43 9.17 -12.42 -4.75
CA SER A 43 9.73 -13.58 -4.05
C SER A 43 10.49 -13.21 -2.76
N GLN A 44 10.86 -11.93 -2.58
CA GLN A 44 11.62 -11.50 -1.41
C GLN A 44 10.78 -11.64 -0.15
N GLN A 45 11.41 -12.20 0.89
CA GLN A 45 10.85 -12.26 2.24
C GLN A 45 11.15 -10.96 3.00
N PRO A 46 10.28 -10.53 3.91
CA PRO A 46 10.54 -9.38 4.75
C PRO A 46 11.80 -9.62 5.59
N SER A 47 12.66 -8.61 5.70
CA SER A 47 13.78 -8.64 6.65
C SER A 47 13.27 -8.52 8.10
N ARG A 48 12.11 -7.90 8.29
CA ARG A 48 11.45 -7.81 9.58
C ARG A 48 9.93 -7.73 9.43
N VAL A 49 9.22 -8.31 10.39
CA VAL A 49 7.77 -8.14 10.54
C VAL A 49 7.48 -7.61 11.93
N ILE A 50 6.80 -6.46 12.01
CA ILE A 50 6.44 -5.81 13.27
C ILE A 50 4.93 -5.53 13.33
N HIS A 51 4.43 -5.16 14.51
CA HIS A 51 3.04 -4.75 14.69
C HIS A 51 2.73 -3.48 13.88
N ASN A 52 1.53 -3.41 13.32
CA ASN A 52 1.03 -2.18 12.74
C ASN A 52 0.78 -1.14 13.84
N VAL A 53 1.13 0.11 13.55
CA VAL A 53 0.95 1.24 14.47
C VAL A 53 0.46 2.47 13.69
N ASP A 54 -0.38 3.27 14.34
CA ASP A 54 -0.76 4.57 13.81
C ASP A 54 0.38 5.60 13.92
N LYS A 55 0.16 6.83 13.43
CA LYS A 55 1.15 7.92 13.49
C LYS A 55 1.54 8.34 14.91
N ARG A 56 0.77 7.94 15.93
CA ARG A 56 1.01 8.21 17.36
C ARG A 56 1.67 7.01 18.06
N GLY A 57 1.90 5.90 17.35
CA GLY A 57 2.51 4.69 17.88
C GLY A 57 1.53 3.71 18.52
N ASN A 58 0.21 3.95 18.45
CA ASN A 58 -0.77 3.02 19.01
C ASN A 58 -0.90 1.79 18.10
N ARG A 59 -0.99 0.60 18.71
CA ARG A 59 -1.17 -0.64 17.96
C ARG A 59 -2.48 -0.63 17.17
N GLN A 60 -2.39 -1.04 15.91
CA GLN A 60 -3.51 -1.26 15.01
C GLN A 60 -3.54 -2.74 14.61
N PRO A 61 -4.70 -3.27 14.20
CA PRO A 61 -4.76 -4.59 13.57
C PRO A 61 -3.82 -4.66 12.35
N GLY A 62 -3.21 -5.83 12.17
CA GLY A 62 -2.31 -6.11 11.05
C GLY A 62 -0.83 -5.96 11.41
N LYS A 63 0.01 -5.71 10.39
CA LYS A 63 1.48 -5.79 10.48
C LYS A 63 2.16 -4.72 9.63
N ILE A 64 3.44 -4.47 9.89
CA ILE A 64 4.33 -3.78 8.95
C ILE A 64 5.40 -4.79 8.53
N TYR A 65 5.54 -4.96 7.22
CA TYR A 65 6.58 -5.77 6.59
C TYR A 65 7.69 -4.84 6.13
N GLU A 66 8.87 -4.95 6.76
CA GLU A 66 10.07 -4.23 6.33
C GLU A 66 10.87 -5.11 5.37
N PHE A 67 11.39 -4.48 4.31
CA PHE A 67 12.26 -5.08 3.32
C PHE A 67 13.52 -4.26 3.20
N GLU A 68 14.63 -4.93 2.94
CA GLU A 68 15.89 -4.31 2.57
C GLU A 68 16.12 -4.57 1.09
N VAL A 69 16.09 -3.51 0.27
CA VAL A 69 16.25 -3.57 -1.18
C VAL A 69 17.50 -2.81 -1.59
N ALA A 70 18.16 -3.20 -2.67
CA ALA A 70 19.30 -2.47 -3.19
C ALA A 70 18.90 -1.04 -3.59
N ALA A 71 19.67 -0.04 -3.15
CA ALA A 71 19.46 1.34 -3.55
C ALA A 71 20.18 1.65 -4.89
N PRO A 72 19.63 2.53 -5.74
CA PRO A 72 20.35 3.06 -6.89
C PRO A 72 21.66 3.73 -6.42
N GLY A 73 22.79 3.35 -7.01
CA GLY A 73 24.12 3.86 -6.61
C GLY A 73 24.81 3.04 -5.51
N GLY A 74 24.23 1.90 -5.10
CA GLY A 74 24.80 1.01 -4.10
C GLY A 74 24.21 1.23 -2.71
N GLY A 75 24.41 0.24 -1.83
CA GLY A 75 23.83 0.22 -0.49
C GLY A 75 22.41 -0.35 -0.45
N ILE A 76 21.78 -0.21 0.72
CA ILE A 76 20.47 -0.79 1.04
C ILE A 76 19.49 0.32 1.41
N LYS A 77 18.31 0.27 0.81
CA LYS A 77 17.13 1.06 1.19
C LYS A 77 16.19 0.16 1.99
N LYS A 78 15.68 0.67 3.11
CA LYS A 78 14.54 0.05 3.80
C LYS A 78 13.24 0.50 3.14
N VAL A 79 12.35 -0.44 2.87
CA VAL A 79 11.03 -0.20 2.30
C VAL A 79 9.99 -0.93 3.14
N ARG A 80 8.85 -0.27 3.41
CA ARG A 80 7.76 -0.82 4.22
C ARG A 80 6.50 -1.05 3.39
N VAL A 81 5.88 -2.20 3.61
CA VAL A 81 4.48 -2.45 3.22
C VAL A 81 3.68 -2.64 4.50
N ARG A 82 2.68 -1.79 4.70
CA ARG A 82 1.80 -1.81 5.87
C ARG A 82 0.55 -2.62 5.54
N ASP A 83 0.10 -3.43 6.50
CA ASP A 83 -1.12 -4.22 6.46
C ASP A 83 -2.09 -3.63 7.48
N ASP A 84 -3.13 -2.98 6.97
CA ASP A 84 -4.27 -2.48 7.73
C ASP A 84 -5.38 -3.51 7.72
N SER A 85 -5.14 -4.64 8.39
CA SER A 85 -6.08 -5.77 8.37
C SER A 85 -7.45 -5.45 8.97
N GLY A 86 -7.53 -4.41 9.81
CA GLY A 86 -8.79 -3.94 10.40
C GLY A 86 -9.54 -2.95 9.53
N GLY A 87 -8.93 -2.46 8.44
CA GLY A 87 -9.49 -1.42 7.60
C GLY A 87 -9.70 -0.09 8.34
N HIS A 88 -10.60 0.72 7.81
CA HIS A 88 -11.00 2.01 8.36
C HIS A 88 -12.52 2.17 8.32
N ASP A 89 -13.10 2.53 9.47
CA ASP A 89 -14.50 2.93 9.60
C ASP A 89 -14.55 4.32 10.25
N PHE A 90 -15.05 5.28 9.49
CA PHE A 90 -15.21 6.69 9.88
C PHE A 90 -16.70 7.06 10.06
N GLY A 91 -17.58 6.06 10.20
CA GLY A 91 -19.01 6.23 10.37
C GLY A 91 -19.83 5.94 9.11
N THR A 92 -21.15 5.83 9.30
CA THR A 92 -22.09 5.41 8.25
C THR A 92 -22.02 6.32 7.01
N GLY A 93 -21.87 5.70 5.84
CA GLY A 93 -21.88 6.39 4.54
C GLY A 93 -20.61 7.20 4.25
N ASN A 94 -19.58 7.12 5.09
CA ASN A 94 -18.34 7.83 4.82
C ASN A 94 -17.61 7.18 3.62
N PRO A 95 -17.33 7.94 2.54
CA PRO A 95 -16.69 7.40 1.34
C PRO A 95 -15.25 6.95 1.56
N GLN A 96 -14.63 7.28 2.71
CA GLN A 96 -13.29 6.82 3.07
C GLN A 96 -13.29 5.49 3.83
N ASN A 97 -14.45 4.94 4.16
CA ASN A 97 -14.53 3.61 4.76
C ASN A 97 -13.91 2.59 3.82
N ARG A 98 -13.05 1.73 4.36
CA ARG A 98 -12.28 0.76 3.58
C ARG A 98 -12.08 -0.52 4.37
N GLY A 99 -12.19 -1.66 3.70
CA GLY A 99 -11.88 -2.95 4.28
C GLY A 99 -10.38 -3.16 4.52
N ALA A 100 -10.01 -4.42 4.75
CA ALA A 100 -8.62 -4.82 4.88
C ALA A 100 -7.84 -4.48 3.61
N HIS A 101 -6.67 -3.87 3.77
CA HIS A 101 -5.83 -3.47 2.65
C HIS A 101 -4.36 -3.36 3.04
N PHE A 102 -3.48 -3.35 2.05
CA PHE A 102 -2.09 -2.93 2.23
C PHE A 102 -1.88 -1.49 1.79
N ASN A 103 -0.84 -0.86 2.34
CA ASN A 103 -0.29 0.40 1.83
C ASN A 103 1.21 0.29 1.59
N ASP A 104 1.68 1.03 0.59
CA ASP A 104 3.11 1.26 0.38
C ASP A 104 3.52 2.66 0.86
N GLU A 105 4.82 2.96 0.78
CA GLU A 105 5.39 4.27 1.15
C GLU A 105 4.98 5.41 0.20
N SER A 106 4.48 5.08 -1.00
CA SER A 106 3.98 6.04 -1.98
C SER A 106 2.53 6.47 -1.70
N GLY A 107 1.86 5.81 -0.74
CA GLY A 107 0.47 6.08 -0.38
C GLY A 107 -0.55 5.32 -1.22
N PHE A 108 -0.13 4.31 -2.01
CA PHE A 108 -1.06 3.45 -2.72
C PHE A 108 -1.77 2.49 -1.76
N HIS A 109 -2.95 2.02 -2.20
CA HIS A 109 -3.83 1.16 -1.42
C HIS A 109 -4.15 -0.12 -2.20
N TYR A 110 -4.11 -1.27 -1.53
CA TYR A 110 -4.29 -2.59 -2.16
C TYR A 110 -5.27 -3.43 -1.34
N ASP A 111 -6.53 -3.48 -1.75
CA ASP A 111 -7.62 -4.18 -1.04
C ASP A 111 -7.52 -5.70 -1.14
N TYR A 112 -8.06 -6.41 -0.14
CA TYR A 112 -8.16 -7.86 -0.16
C TYR A 112 -9.21 -8.47 0.77
#